data_AF-A0A382MHI8-F1
#
_entry.id   AF-A0A382MHI8-F1
#
_cell.length_a   1.000
_cell.length_b   1.000
_cell.length_c   1.000
_cell.angle_alpha   90.00
_cell.angle_beta   90.00
_cell.angle_gamma   90.00
#
_symmetry.space_group_name_H-M   'P 1'
#
loop_
_entity.id
_entity.type
_entity.pdbx_description
1 polymer ?
#
loop_
_entity_poly.entity_id
_entity_poly.type
_entity_poly.pdbx_seq_one_letter_code
_entity_poly.pdbx_strand_id
1 'polypeptide(L)'
;PFLIGVYAIRHLPLGQFMSLLNLSPIILTFFALTWLKETVSRKQWISLLFGFTGMLICIRPQFNFISLLALAPLLDAISIAFGNALIRRFPEEPTMNWVFYQEALGFLSGIILWMFLDLPFANLEDLKAIPIFVVVDILAMAMNYHAFRKVHAATLSPWFYVQIPAAALIGFVMFDEIPHWTVFTGGFLIIFGGLLSSLRLKKEI
;
A
#
# COMPACT_ATOMS: atom_id res chain seq x y z
N PRO A 1 -7.91 -2.96 -10.61
CA PRO A 1 -7.23 -3.17 -9.30
C PRO A 1 -8.09 -3.95 -8.32
N PHE A 2 -9.07 -3.29 -7.71
CA PHE A 2 -9.83 -3.78 -6.57
C PHE A 2 -10.52 -5.15 -6.82
N LEU A 3 -11.20 -5.29 -7.97
CA LEU A 3 -11.89 -6.54 -8.35
C LEU A 3 -10.94 -7.76 -8.39
N ILE A 4 -9.79 -7.58 -9.04
CA ILE A 4 -8.81 -8.65 -9.29
C ILE A 4 -8.06 -8.99 -7.99
N GLY A 5 -7.75 -7.97 -7.17
CA GLY A 5 -7.10 -8.14 -5.87
C GLY A 5 -7.97 -8.93 -4.89
N VAL A 6 -9.24 -8.55 -4.73
CA VAL A 6 -10.17 -9.24 -3.81
C VAL A 6 -10.40 -10.70 -4.23
N TYR A 7 -10.55 -10.95 -5.53
CA TYR A 7 -10.66 -12.32 -6.03
C TYR A 7 -9.40 -13.15 -5.71
N ALA A 8 -8.21 -12.58 -5.92
CA ALA A 8 -6.95 -13.28 -5.68
C ALA A 8 -6.69 -13.57 -4.19
N ILE A 9 -7.09 -12.69 -3.27
CA ILE A 9 -6.97 -12.91 -1.82
C ILE A 9 -7.68 -14.21 -1.38
N ARG A 10 -8.79 -14.58 -2.01
CA ARG A 10 -9.50 -15.84 -1.70
C ARG A 10 -8.74 -17.10 -2.09
N HIS A 11 -7.79 -16.99 -3.00
CA HIS A 11 -7.13 -18.14 -3.63
C HIS A 11 -5.61 -18.19 -3.44
N LEU A 12 -5.00 -17.14 -2.88
CA LEU A 12 -3.57 -17.08 -2.59
C LEU A 12 -3.31 -17.03 -1.09
N PRO A 13 -2.22 -17.65 -0.59
CA PRO A 13 -1.74 -17.39 0.75
C PRO A 13 -1.53 -15.88 0.96
N LEU A 14 -2.07 -15.35 2.06
CA LEU A 14 -2.07 -13.91 2.33
C LEU A 14 -0.66 -13.29 2.26
N GLY A 15 0.34 -14.00 2.79
CA GLY A 15 1.73 -13.55 2.72
C GLY A 15 2.26 -13.41 1.29
N GLN A 16 1.91 -14.35 0.39
CA GLN A 16 2.26 -14.28 -1.03
C GLN A 16 1.56 -13.11 -1.72
N PHE A 17 0.25 -12.96 -1.48
CA PHE A 17 -0.53 -11.84 -2.01
C PHE A 17 0.06 -10.49 -1.59
N MET A 18 0.28 -10.30 -0.28
CA MET A 18 0.81 -9.05 0.27
C MET A 18 2.23 -8.76 -0.23
N SER A 19 3.08 -9.77 -0.40
CA SER A 19 4.44 -9.56 -0.90
C SER A 19 4.45 -9.05 -2.35
N LEU A 20 3.54 -9.55 -3.18
CA LEU A 20 3.38 -9.11 -4.57
C LEU A 20 2.71 -7.73 -4.63
N LEU A 21 1.68 -7.48 -3.82
CA LEU A 21 1.01 -6.18 -3.74
C LEU A 21 1.98 -5.06 -3.31
N ASN A 22 2.86 -5.37 -2.35
CA ASN A 22 3.89 -4.46 -1.84
C ASN A 22 5.07 -4.22 -2.80
N LEU A 23 4.99 -4.70 -4.04
CA LEU A 23 5.81 -4.18 -5.14
C LEU A 23 5.35 -2.79 -5.62
N SER A 24 4.14 -2.37 -5.24
CA SER A 24 3.57 -1.08 -5.66
C SER A 24 4.48 0.13 -5.36
N PRO A 25 5.22 0.23 -4.23
CA PRO A 25 6.11 1.37 -4.02
C PRO A 25 7.35 1.35 -4.94
N ILE A 26 7.81 0.16 -5.33
CA ILE A 26 8.90 0.01 -6.30
C ILE A 26 8.44 0.46 -7.68
N ILE A 27 7.25 -0.01 -8.09
CA ILE A 27 6.65 0.35 -9.37
C ILE A 27 6.34 1.86 -9.40
N LEU A 28 5.89 2.44 -8.29
CA LEU A 28 5.66 3.88 -8.15
C LEU A 28 6.95 4.67 -8.33
N THR A 29 8.07 4.21 -7.75
CA THR A 29 9.39 4.82 -7.96
C THR A 29 9.84 4.72 -9.42
N PHE A 30 9.47 3.64 -10.12
CA PHE A 30 9.72 3.51 -11.55
C PHE A 30 8.89 4.49 -12.39
N PHE A 31 7.60 4.68 -12.06
CA PHE A 31 6.76 5.72 -12.66
C PHE A 31 7.28 7.13 -12.35
N ALA A 32 7.82 7.33 -11.15
CA ALA A 32 8.47 8.59 -10.77
C ALA A 32 9.61 8.94 -11.73
N LEU A 33 10.48 7.97 -12.02
CA LEU A 33 11.62 8.15 -12.92
C LEU A 33 11.20 8.36 -14.38
N THR A 34 10.28 7.52 -14.88
CA THR A 34 9.98 7.44 -16.32
C THR A 34 8.88 8.39 -16.77
N TRP A 35 7.77 8.43 -16.04
CA TRP A 35 6.57 9.17 -16.44
C TRP A 35 6.48 10.55 -15.81
N LEU A 36 6.75 10.64 -14.51
CA LEU A 36 6.80 11.92 -13.78
C LEU A 36 8.11 12.68 -14.03
N LYS A 37 9.14 11.99 -14.56
CA LYS A 37 10.48 12.53 -14.83
C LYS A 37 11.16 13.13 -13.59
N GLU A 38 10.87 12.57 -12.42
CA GLU A 38 11.53 12.93 -11.17
C GLU A 38 12.94 12.31 -11.10
N THR A 39 13.87 13.02 -10.46
CA THR A 39 15.23 12.48 -10.28
C THR A 39 15.27 11.53 -9.09
N VAL A 40 15.55 10.25 -9.33
CA VAL A 40 15.68 9.25 -8.27
C VAL A 40 17.15 9.03 -7.93
N SER A 41 17.54 9.39 -6.71
CA SER A 41 18.92 9.22 -6.23
C SER A 41 19.22 7.77 -5.88
N ARG A 42 20.52 7.42 -5.85
CA ARG A 42 20.98 6.13 -5.33
C ARG A 42 20.50 5.85 -3.90
N LYS A 43 20.39 6.89 -3.06
CA LYS A 43 19.90 6.75 -1.67
C LYS A 43 18.43 6.31 -1.61
N GLN A 44 17.59 6.83 -2.49
CA GLN A 44 16.17 6.43 -2.58
C GLN A 44 16.03 4.99 -3.07
N TRP A 45 16.83 4.57 -4.06
CA TRP A 45 16.86 3.16 -4.48
C TRP A 45 17.28 2.23 -3.35
N ILE A 46 18.34 2.57 -2.62
CA ILE A 46 18.80 1.80 -1.47
C ILE A 46 17.74 1.75 -0.36
N SER A 47 17.12 2.90 -0.05
CA SER A 47 16.04 3.01 0.92
C SER A 47 14.85 2.12 0.56
N LEU A 48 14.43 2.14 -0.70
CA LEU A 48 13.35 1.33 -1.23
C LEU A 48 13.67 -0.18 -1.12
N LEU A 49 14.90 -0.58 -1.43
CA LEU A 49 15.36 -1.95 -1.26
C LEU A 49 15.33 -2.38 0.22
N PHE A 50 15.78 -1.52 1.14
CA PHE A 50 15.68 -1.79 2.58
C PHE A 50 14.23 -2.00 3.03
N GLY A 51 13.32 -1.13 2.59
CA GLY A 51 11.89 -1.26 2.88
C GLY A 51 11.30 -2.56 2.35
N PHE A 52 11.59 -2.90 1.09
CA PHE A 52 11.11 -4.13 0.47
C PHE A 52 11.68 -5.39 1.13
N THR A 53 12.99 -5.44 1.37
CA THR A 53 13.64 -6.56 2.08
C THR A 53 13.11 -6.70 3.50
N GLY A 54 12.95 -5.59 4.23
CA GLY A 54 12.36 -5.60 5.57
C GLY A 54 10.93 -6.12 5.56
N MET A 55 10.12 -5.75 4.56
CA MET A 55 8.76 -6.28 4.37
C MET A 55 8.77 -7.79 4.15
N LEU A 56 9.66 -8.32 3.28
CA LEU A 56 9.77 -9.76 3.05
C LEU A 56 10.17 -10.52 4.32
N ILE A 57 11.06 -9.95 5.14
CA ILE A 57 11.46 -10.53 6.43
C ILE A 57 10.28 -10.55 7.41
N CYS A 58 9.49 -9.47 7.48
CA CYS A 58 8.31 -9.42 8.34
C CYS A 58 7.25 -10.45 7.93
N ILE A 59 6.89 -10.46 6.64
CA ILE A 59 5.76 -11.24 6.11
C ILE A 59 6.11 -12.73 5.95
N ARG A 60 7.38 -13.05 5.64
CA ARG A 60 7.86 -14.41 5.39
C ARG A 60 6.96 -15.19 4.41
N PRO A 61 6.79 -14.67 3.17
CA PRO A 61 5.89 -15.30 2.21
C PRO A 61 6.31 -16.74 1.91
N GLN A 62 5.32 -17.62 1.79
CA GLN A 62 5.51 -19.00 1.36
C GLN A 62 5.23 -19.08 -0.15
N PHE A 63 6.29 -19.22 -0.95
CA PHE A 63 6.16 -19.44 -2.39
C PHE A 63 6.15 -20.94 -2.69
N ASN A 64 5.13 -21.63 -2.20
CA ASN A 64 5.02 -23.08 -2.41
C ASN A 64 4.66 -23.40 -3.88
N PHE A 65 3.89 -22.53 -4.55
CA PHE A 65 3.55 -22.63 -5.97
C PHE A 65 3.39 -21.24 -6.61
N ILE A 66 3.91 -21.06 -7.83
CA ILE A 66 3.67 -19.87 -8.64
C ILE A 66 2.52 -20.22 -9.60
N SER A 67 1.32 -19.73 -9.30
CA SER A 67 0.15 -19.90 -10.14
C SER A 67 -0.07 -18.67 -11.02
N LEU A 68 -0.83 -18.81 -12.11
CA LEU A 68 -1.23 -17.68 -12.94
C LEU A 68 -1.99 -16.61 -12.12
N LEU A 69 -2.65 -17.01 -11.03
CA LEU A 69 -3.31 -16.11 -10.08
C LEU A 69 -2.33 -15.14 -9.40
N ALA A 70 -1.03 -15.44 -9.32
CA ALA A 70 -0.02 -14.51 -8.80
C ALA A 70 0.14 -13.24 -9.66
N LEU A 71 -0.34 -13.23 -10.91
CA LEU A 71 -0.38 -12.02 -11.73
C LEU A 71 -1.40 -11.01 -11.21
N ALA A 72 -2.44 -11.46 -10.51
CA ALA A 72 -3.49 -10.60 -9.97
C ALA A 72 -2.98 -9.53 -8.98
N PRO A 73 -2.28 -9.88 -7.88
CA PRO A 73 -1.72 -8.87 -6.97
C PRO A 73 -0.65 -8.00 -7.64
N LEU A 74 0.05 -8.49 -8.66
CA LEU A 74 0.99 -7.67 -9.42
C LEU A 74 0.29 -6.59 -10.26
N LEU A 75 -0.79 -6.95 -10.96
CA LEU A 75 -1.63 -5.99 -11.68
C LEU A 75 -2.28 -4.97 -10.74
N ASP A 76 -2.64 -5.41 -9.54
CA ASP A 76 -3.15 -4.53 -8.50
C ASP A 76 -2.06 -3.57 -8.00
N ALA A 77 -0.84 -4.07 -7.76
CA ALA A 77 0.31 -3.26 -7.40
C ALA A 77 0.63 -2.17 -8.46
N ILE A 78 0.59 -2.54 -9.75
CA ILE A 78 0.78 -1.61 -10.87
C ILE A 78 -0.31 -0.54 -10.86
N SER A 79 -1.55 -0.94 -10.64
CA SER A 79 -2.69 -0.03 -10.62
C SER A 79 -2.64 0.97 -9.46
N ILE A 80 -2.27 0.51 -8.25
CA ILE A 80 -2.06 1.37 -7.08
C ILE A 80 -0.93 2.36 -7.36
N ALA A 81 0.20 1.88 -7.89
CA ALA A 81 1.33 2.72 -8.26
C ALA A 81 0.93 3.77 -9.31
N PHE A 82 0.14 3.37 -10.30
CA PHE A 82 -0.36 4.27 -11.34
C PHE A 82 -1.32 5.32 -10.77
N GLY A 83 -2.24 4.94 -9.88
CA GLY A 83 -3.15 5.88 -9.22
C GLY A 83 -2.40 6.92 -8.38
N ASN A 84 -1.43 6.49 -7.58
CA ASN A 84 -0.55 7.38 -6.83
C ASN A 84 0.28 8.30 -7.74
N ALA A 85 0.78 7.77 -8.87
CA ALA A 85 1.48 8.57 -9.87
C ALA A 85 0.56 9.61 -10.55
N LEU A 86 -0.70 9.27 -10.82
CA LEU A 86 -1.71 10.21 -11.34
C LEU A 86 -1.95 11.38 -10.38
N ILE A 87 -2.13 11.09 -9.09
CA ILE A 87 -2.32 12.14 -8.07
C ILE A 87 -1.11 13.08 -8.04
N ARG A 88 0.11 12.51 -8.12
CA ARG A 88 1.35 13.31 -8.18
C ARG A 88 1.47 14.12 -9.49
N ARG A 89 0.94 13.60 -10.59
CA ARG A 89 0.97 14.23 -11.92
C ARG A 89 0.07 15.45 -12.02
N PHE A 90 -1.07 15.45 -11.31
CA PHE A 90 -2.07 16.52 -11.31
C PHE A 90 -2.24 17.11 -9.90
N PRO A 91 -1.21 17.77 -9.35
CA PRO A 91 -1.23 18.30 -7.98
C PRO A 91 -2.18 19.50 -7.79
N GLU A 92 -2.68 20.10 -8.85
CA GLU A 92 -3.67 21.18 -8.84
C GLU A 92 -5.07 20.70 -8.45
N GLU A 93 -5.40 19.44 -8.76
CA GLU A 93 -6.70 18.87 -8.44
C GLU A 93 -6.91 18.83 -6.91
N PRO A 94 -8.09 19.25 -6.41
CA PRO A 94 -8.42 19.17 -5.00
C PRO A 94 -8.27 17.75 -4.46
N THR A 95 -7.64 17.62 -3.30
CA THR A 95 -7.43 16.34 -2.62
C THR A 95 -8.74 15.56 -2.47
N MET A 96 -9.85 16.22 -2.15
CA MET A 96 -11.14 15.56 -1.95
C MET A 96 -11.75 15.02 -3.26
N ASN A 97 -11.41 15.59 -4.42
CA ASN A 97 -11.85 15.04 -5.70
C ASN A 97 -11.23 13.66 -5.94
N TRP A 98 -9.93 13.52 -5.68
CA TRP A 98 -9.25 12.23 -5.76
C TRP A 98 -9.84 11.21 -4.79
N VAL A 99 -10.18 11.64 -3.55
CA VAL A 99 -10.82 10.74 -2.56
C VAL A 99 -12.16 10.28 -3.10
N PHE A 100 -12.98 11.22 -3.58
CA PHE A 100 -14.26 10.90 -4.18
C PHE A 100 -14.14 9.94 -5.36
N TYR A 101 -13.19 10.13 -6.28
CA TYR A 101 -13.00 9.24 -7.43
C TYR A 101 -12.59 7.83 -6.99
N GLN A 102 -11.67 7.71 -6.04
CA GLN A 102 -11.24 6.41 -5.54
C GLN A 102 -12.37 5.70 -4.80
N GLU A 103 -13.11 6.39 -3.93
CA GLU A 103 -14.25 5.82 -3.20
C GLU A 103 -15.41 5.45 -4.12
N ALA A 104 -15.75 6.28 -5.11
CA ALA A 104 -16.82 5.99 -6.06
C ALA A 104 -16.49 4.74 -6.90
N LEU A 105 -15.25 4.62 -7.39
CA LEU A 105 -14.80 3.44 -8.11
C LEU A 105 -14.74 2.20 -7.20
N GLY A 106 -14.26 2.38 -5.96
CA GLY A 106 -14.25 1.35 -4.91
C GLY A 106 -15.64 0.82 -4.64
N PHE A 107 -16.62 1.70 -4.39
CA PHE A 107 -18.01 1.36 -4.17
C PHE A 107 -18.64 0.61 -5.33
N LEU A 108 -18.49 1.11 -6.57
CA LEU A 108 -18.98 0.42 -7.77
C LEU A 108 -18.36 -0.97 -7.92
N SER A 109 -17.05 -1.08 -7.70
CA SER A 109 -16.36 -2.36 -7.76
C SER A 109 -16.80 -3.33 -6.64
N GLY A 110 -17.09 -2.81 -5.45
CA GLY A 110 -17.64 -3.56 -4.33
C GLY A 110 -19.02 -4.13 -4.62
N ILE A 111 -19.92 -3.34 -5.21
CA ILE A 111 -21.26 -3.80 -5.66
C ILE A 111 -21.11 -4.93 -6.67
N ILE A 112 -20.25 -4.76 -7.67
CA ILE A 112 -20.00 -5.79 -8.69
C ILE A 112 -19.54 -7.09 -8.01
N LEU A 113 -18.54 -7.04 -7.12
CA LEU A 113 -18.09 -8.23 -6.42
C LEU A 113 -19.18 -8.87 -5.57
N TRP A 114 -19.95 -8.06 -4.84
CA TRP A 114 -21.05 -8.54 -4.02
C TRP A 114 -22.09 -9.32 -4.87
N MET A 115 -22.44 -8.79 -6.04
CA MET A 115 -23.37 -9.44 -6.97
C MET A 115 -22.80 -10.73 -7.60
N PHE A 116 -21.52 -10.77 -7.94
CA PHE A 116 -20.90 -11.89 -8.67
C PHE A 116 -20.32 -12.99 -7.75
N LEU A 117 -20.02 -12.68 -6.49
CA LEU A 117 -19.40 -13.61 -5.54
C LEU A 117 -20.37 -14.17 -4.50
N ASP A 118 -21.67 -13.90 -4.65
CA ASP A 118 -22.76 -14.36 -3.78
C ASP A 118 -22.43 -14.15 -2.29
N LEU A 119 -21.98 -12.94 -1.97
CA LEU A 119 -21.53 -12.60 -0.61
C LEU A 119 -22.74 -12.38 0.31
N PRO A 120 -22.70 -12.90 1.54
CA PRO A 120 -23.79 -12.70 2.49
C PRO A 120 -23.92 -11.21 2.86
N PHE A 121 -25.14 -10.79 3.20
CA PHE A 121 -25.32 -9.52 3.87
C PHE A 121 -24.61 -9.54 5.23
N ALA A 122 -23.91 -8.45 5.55
CA ALA A 122 -23.24 -8.30 6.83
C ALA A 122 -24.24 -8.28 7.99
N ASN A 123 -23.87 -8.83 9.15
CA ASN A 123 -24.70 -8.75 10.32
C ASN A 123 -24.73 -7.31 10.86
N LEU A 124 -25.81 -6.93 11.55
CA LEU A 124 -25.91 -5.60 12.18
C LEU A 124 -24.76 -5.30 13.15
N GLU A 125 -24.16 -6.34 13.73
CA GLU A 125 -23.00 -6.20 14.59
C GLU A 125 -21.73 -5.82 13.82
N ASP A 126 -21.50 -6.43 12.65
CA ASP A 126 -20.38 -6.12 11.77
C ASP A 126 -20.47 -4.67 11.23
N LEU A 127 -21.69 -4.18 11.02
CA LEU A 127 -21.95 -2.82 10.54
C LEU A 127 -21.54 -1.74 11.55
N LYS A 128 -21.45 -2.05 12.86
CA LYS A 128 -21.10 -1.06 13.90
C LYS A 128 -19.67 -0.52 13.75
N ALA A 129 -18.77 -1.31 13.17
CA ALA A 129 -17.38 -0.91 12.95
C ALA A 129 -17.20 -0.10 11.66
N ILE A 130 -18.16 -0.12 10.73
CA ILE A 130 -18.03 0.58 9.43
C ILE A 130 -17.78 2.08 9.59
N PRO A 131 -18.51 2.84 10.44
CA PRO A 131 -18.29 4.27 10.58
C PRO A 131 -16.86 4.63 10.97
N ILE A 132 -16.22 3.86 11.86
CA ILE A 132 -14.84 4.13 12.27
C ILE A 132 -13.86 3.83 11.14
N PHE A 133 -14.06 2.75 10.38
CA PHE A 133 -13.24 2.45 9.20
C PHE A 133 -13.37 3.53 8.13
N VAL A 134 -14.58 4.01 7.84
CA VAL A 134 -14.81 5.09 6.86
C VAL A 134 -14.09 6.38 7.26
N VAL A 135 -14.16 6.77 8.54
CA VAL A 135 -13.48 7.99 9.01
C VAL A 135 -11.96 7.83 8.92
N VAL A 136 -11.42 6.70 9.38
CA VAL A 136 -9.98 6.42 9.33
C VAL A 136 -9.48 6.38 7.89
N ASP A 137 -10.23 5.75 6.99
CA ASP A 137 -9.87 5.62 5.59
C ASP A 137 -9.86 6.98 4.86
N ILE A 138 -10.93 7.78 5.00
CA ILE A 138 -10.99 9.12 4.39
C ILE A 138 -9.84 10.00 4.89
N LEU A 139 -9.52 9.94 6.19
CA LEU A 139 -8.39 10.69 6.76
C LEU A 139 -7.05 10.20 6.18
N ALA A 140 -6.83 8.88 6.13
CA ALA A 140 -5.62 8.28 5.57
C ALA A 140 -5.45 8.63 4.09
N MET A 141 -6.51 8.50 3.28
CA MET A 141 -6.55 8.87 1.86
C MET A 141 -6.22 10.36 1.69
N ALA A 142 -6.89 11.25 2.43
CA ALA A 142 -6.67 12.68 2.34
C ALA A 142 -5.22 13.07 2.70
N MET A 143 -4.66 12.47 3.76
CA MET A 143 -3.26 12.68 4.16
C MET A 143 -2.27 12.16 3.12
N ASN A 144 -2.52 10.95 2.60
CA ASN A 144 -1.68 10.33 1.57
C ASN A 144 -1.63 11.19 0.31
N TYR A 145 -2.77 11.65 -0.17
CA TYR A 145 -2.85 12.50 -1.35
C TYR A 145 -2.24 13.88 -1.12
N HIS A 146 -2.45 14.46 0.07
CA HIS A 146 -1.80 15.70 0.44
C HIS A 146 -0.27 15.57 0.41
N ALA A 147 0.27 14.43 0.86
CA ALA A 147 1.70 14.15 0.77
C ALA A 147 2.18 14.07 -0.69
N PHE A 148 1.46 13.33 -1.55
CA PHE A 148 1.80 13.22 -2.98
C PHE A 148 1.79 14.55 -3.73
N ARG A 149 0.98 15.52 -3.31
CA ARG A 149 0.98 16.86 -3.91
C ARG A 149 2.24 17.66 -3.56
N LYS A 150 2.86 17.37 -2.42
CA LYS A 150 3.96 18.16 -1.84
C LYS A 150 5.33 17.51 -1.98
N VAL A 151 5.37 16.19 -2.13
CA VAL A 151 6.62 15.41 -2.04
C VAL A 151 6.74 14.51 -3.25
N HIS A 152 7.98 14.38 -3.76
CA HIS A 152 8.31 13.45 -4.84
C HIS A 152 7.90 12.01 -4.51
N ALA A 153 7.36 11.30 -5.50
CA ALA A 153 6.82 9.95 -5.32
C ALA A 153 7.90 8.95 -4.88
N ALA A 154 9.13 9.09 -5.39
CA ALA A 154 10.26 8.27 -4.99
C ALA A 154 10.69 8.50 -3.52
N THR A 155 10.39 9.66 -2.95
CA THR A 155 10.68 9.94 -1.53
C THR A 155 9.64 9.30 -0.62
N LEU A 156 8.37 9.31 -1.02
CA LEU A 156 7.27 8.72 -0.25
C LEU A 156 7.23 7.19 -0.32
N SER A 157 7.61 6.60 -1.45
CA SER A 157 7.47 5.16 -1.70
C SER A 157 8.00 4.25 -0.56
N PRO A 158 9.21 4.45 0.00
CA PRO A 158 9.71 3.57 1.08
C PRO A 158 8.89 3.64 2.37
N TRP A 159 8.18 4.76 2.62
CA TRP A 159 7.36 4.94 3.81
C TRP A 159 6.11 4.06 3.82
N PHE A 160 5.64 3.59 2.66
CA PHE A 160 4.49 2.67 2.62
C PHE A 160 4.78 1.33 3.29
N TYR A 161 6.03 0.88 3.35
CA TYR A 161 6.37 -0.34 4.06
C TYR A 161 6.16 -0.23 5.58
N VAL A 162 6.09 0.97 6.15
CA VAL A 162 5.85 1.20 7.61
C VAL A 162 4.52 0.60 8.07
N GLN A 163 3.55 0.45 7.17
CA GLN A 163 2.27 -0.20 7.50
C GLN A 163 2.47 -1.62 8.05
N ILE A 164 3.54 -2.32 7.67
CA ILE A 164 3.79 -3.71 8.07
C ILE A 164 4.14 -3.82 9.56
N PRO A 165 5.20 -3.16 10.08
CA PRO A 165 5.45 -3.15 11.52
C PRO A 165 4.34 -2.45 12.31
N ALA A 166 3.66 -1.44 11.74
CA ALA A 166 2.52 -0.80 12.39
C ALA A 166 1.33 -1.76 12.58
N ALA A 167 1.02 -2.57 11.56
CA ALA A 167 -0.03 -3.60 11.66
C ALA A 167 0.29 -4.64 12.73
N ALA A 168 1.56 -5.08 12.83
CA ALA A 168 1.98 -6.01 13.88
C ALA A 168 1.90 -5.40 15.28
N LEU A 169 2.19 -4.10 15.43
CA LEU A 169 2.04 -3.38 16.69
C LEU A 169 0.57 -3.27 17.11
N ILE A 170 -0.33 -2.96 16.17
CA ILE A 170 -1.78 -2.94 16.41
C ILE A 170 -2.27 -4.35 16.78
N GLY A 171 -1.81 -5.38 16.06
CA GLY A 171 -2.03 -6.80 16.36
C GLY A 171 -1.72 -7.14 17.82
N PHE A 172 -0.53 -6.76 18.26
CA PHE A 172 -0.09 -6.97 19.62
C PHE A 172 -0.94 -6.23 20.68
N VAL A 173 -1.26 -4.95 20.45
CA VAL A 173 -1.96 -4.12 21.43
C VAL A 173 -3.45 -4.44 21.52
N MET A 174 -4.10 -4.76 20.40
CA MET A 174 -5.55 -4.96 20.35
C MET A 174 -5.98 -6.42 20.46
N PHE A 175 -5.11 -7.36 20.07
CA PHE A 175 -5.47 -8.77 19.92
C PHE A 175 -4.51 -9.72 20.67
N ASP A 176 -3.59 -9.19 21.48
CA ASP A 176 -2.56 -9.96 22.21
C ASP A 176 -1.71 -10.87 21.30
N GLU A 177 -1.58 -10.51 20.01
CA GLU A 177 -0.78 -11.24 19.04
C GLU A 177 0.71 -10.95 19.23
N ILE A 178 1.46 -11.93 19.76
CA ILE A 178 2.90 -11.76 19.98
C ILE A 178 3.65 -11.74 18.63
N PRO A 179 4.27 -10.61 18.22
CA PRO A 179 4.97 -10.55 16.95
C PRO A 179 6.20 -11.44 16.97
N HIS A 180 6.38 -12.21 15.90
CA HIS A 180 7.59 -13.01 15.72
C HIS A 180 8.83 -12.12 15.64
N TRP A 181 10.01 -12.62 16.04
CA TRP A 181 11.26 -11.85 16.10
C TRP A 181 11.63 -11.17 14.76
N THR A 182 11.19 -11.75 13.64
CA THR A 182 11.40 -11.23 12.29
C THR A 182 10.71 -9.88 12.04
N VAL A 183 9.63 -9.58 12.76
CA VAL A 183 8.96 -8.28 12.66
C VAL A 183 9.86 -7.16 13.16
N PHE A 184 10.67 -7.41 14.20
CA PHE A 184 11.59 -6.42 14.74
C PHE A 184 12.75 -6.15 13.78
N THR A 185 13.34 -7.21 13.22
CA THR A 185 14.47 -7.07 12.26
C THR A 185 14.00 -6.45 10.95
N GLY A 186 12.87 -6.91 10.40
CA GLY A 186 12.29 -6.32 9.19
C GLY A 186 11.79 -4.89 9.41
N GLY A 187 11.13 -4.63 10.54
CA GLY A 187 10.69 -3.31 10.96
C GLY A 187 11.83 -2.31 11.08
N PHE A 188 12.97 -2.72 11.66
CA PHE A 188 14.18 -1.90 11.73
C PHE A 188 14.67 -1.49 10.32
N LEU A 189 14.75 -2.43 9.37
CA LEU A 189 15.16 -2.12 8.00
C LEU A 189 14.18 -1.17 7.31
N ILE A 190 12.87 -1.34 7.52
CA ILE A 190 11.83 -0.48 6.98
C ILE A 190 11.97 0.95 7.50
N ILE A 191 12.09 1.13 8.82
CA ILE A 191 12.24 2.46 9.44
C ILE A 191 13.55 3.12 8.99
N PHE A 192 14.64 2.35 8.97
CA PHE A 192 15.94 2.84 8.51
C PHE A 192 15.89 3.28 7.04
N GLY A 193 15.24 2.49 6.19
CA GLY A 193 14.97 2.82 4.79
C GLY A 193 14.20 4.14 4.67
N GLY A 194 13.06 4.28 5.35
CA GLY A 194 12.26 5.51 5.33
C GLY A 194 13.07 6.75 5.73
N LEU A 195 13.82 6.67 6.83
CA LEU A 195 14.69 7.77 7.28
C LEU A 195 15.76 8.13 6.24
N LEU A 196 16.42 7.14 5.64
CA LEU A 196 17.42 7.34 4.59
C LEU A 196 16.84 8.08 3.37
N SER A 197 15.59 7.79 2.99
CA SER A 197 14.87 8.51 1.92
C SER A 197 14.66 9.98 2.28
N SER A 198 14.22 10.25 3.51
CA SER A 198 13.88 11.60 3.97
C SER A 198 15.09 12.52 4.16
N LEU A 199 16.30 12.00 4.34
CA LEU A 199 17.52 12.81 4.42
C LEU A 199 17.80 13.62 3.14
N ARG A 200 17.16 13.30 2.01
CA ARG A 200 17.25 14.09 0.77
C ARG A 200 16.32 15.31 0.75
N LEU A 201 15.19 15.29 1.48
CA LEU A 201 14.22 16.41 1.51
C LEU A 201 14.86 17.74 1.86
N LYS A 202 15.92 17.74 2.67
CA LYS A 202 16.65 18.94 3.10
C LYS A 202 17.41 19.69 2.00
N LYS A 203 17.51 19.14 0.78
CA LYS A 203 18.22 19.78 -0.34
C LYS A 203 17.30 20.37 -1.42
N GLU A 204 15.99 20.10 -1.37
CA GLU A 204 15.04 20.45 -2.44
C GLU A 204 13.86 21.33 -1.94
N ILE A 205 13.90 21.77 -0.66
CA ILE A 205 13.07 22.85 -0.10
C ILE A 205 13.96 24.06 0.11
#